data_AF-A0A7G4A059-F1
#
_entry.id   AF-A0A7G4A059-F1
#
_cell.length_a   1.000
_cell.length_b   1.000
_cell.length_c   1.000
_cell.angle_alpha   90.00
_cell.angle_beta   90.00
_cell.angle_gamma   90.00
#
_symmetry.space_group_name_H-M   'P 1'
#
loop_
_entity.id
_entity.type
_entity.pdbx_description
1 polymer ?
#
loop_
_entity_poly.entity_id
_entity_poly.type
_entity_poly.pdbx_seq_one_letter_code
_entity_poly.pdbx_strand_id
1 'polypeptide(L)'
;MKSKKDHGLAIDCARHAQLFFNSADLNLKHARLGSFALIPTQKMRQLLNRDYQAMAGMIFGQVPKFSDVLDVVAELEQTINSYKIDE
;
A
#
# COMPACT_ATOMS: atom_id res chain seq x y z
N MET A 1 -3.64 11.52 10.11
CA MET A 1 -3.03 10.17 10.26
C MET A 1 -3.27 9.59 11.67
N LYS A 2 -4.53 9.36 12.08
CA LYS A 2 -4.84 8.64 13.35
C LYS A 2 -4.91 7.11 13.17
N SER A 3 -4.99 6.62 11.93
CA SER A 3 -5.16 5.19 11.63
C SER A 3 -3.90 4.33 11.73
N LYS A 4 -2.70 4.91 11.87
CA LYS A 4 -1.43 4.15 11.76
C LYS A 4 -1.07 3.29 12.98
N LYS A 5 -1.76 3.42 14.12
CA LYS A 5 -1.28 2.86 15.40
C LYS A 5 -2.15 1.77 16.02
N ASP A 6 -3.40 1.62 15.57
CA ASP A 6 -4.33 0.66 16.15
C ASP A 6 -4.43 -0.59 15.27
N HIS A 7 -3.48 -1.50 15.47
CA HIS A 7 -3.42 -2.78 14.76
C HIS A 7 -4.60 -3.68 15.13
N GLY A 8 -5.09 -3.60 16.38
CA GLY A 8 -6.28 -4.32 16.82
C GLY A 8 -7.50 -3.92 16.02
N LEU A 9 -7.73 -2.60 15.88
CA LEU A 9 -8.81 -2.07 15.05
C LEU A 9 -8.68 -2.51 13.58
N ALA A 10 -7.47 -2.51 13.01
CA ALA A 10 -7.26 -2.95 11.63
C ALA A 10 -7.64 -4.43 11.42
N ILE A 11 -7.30 -5.30 12.37
CA ILE A 11 -7.66 -6.72 12.35
C ILE A 11 -9.17 -6.90 12.49
N ASP A 12 -9.81 -6.17 13.40
CA ASP A 12 -11.26 -6.25 13.61
C ASP A 12 -12.03 -5.76 12.38
N CYS A 13 -11.56 -4.68 11.74
CA CYS A 13 -12.10 -4.23 10.45
C CYS A 13 -11.96 -5.29 9.36
N ALA A 14 -10.79 -5.93 9.24
CA ALA A 14 -10.55 -6.99 8.27
C ALA A 14 -11.45 -8.21 8.52
N ARG A 15 -11.62 -8.62 9.79
CA ARG A 15 -12.53 -9.71 10.20
C ARG A 15 -13.98 -9.37 9.86
N HIS A 16 -14.44 -8.16 10.19
CA HIS A 16 -15.78 -7.71 9.85
C HIS A 16 -16.00 -7.72 8.33
N ALA A 17 -15.06 -7.17 7.56
CA ALA A 17 -15.13 -7.17 6.10
C ALA A 17 -15.14 -8.59 5.52
N GLN A 18 -14.40 -9.53 6.11
CA GLN A 18 -14.43 -10.93 5.71
C GLN A 18 -15.77 -11.63 6.01
N LEU A 19 -16.54 -11.16 7.00
CA LEU A 19 -17.84 -11.76 7.30
C LEU A 19 -18.96 -11.20 6.39
N PHE A 20 -18.94 -9.89 6.09
CA PHE A 20 -20.05 -9.22 5.42
C PHE A 20 -19.77 -8.84 3.96
N PHE A 21 -18.50 -8.69 3.57
CA PHE A 21 -18.08 -8.17 2.26
C PHE A 21 -16.99 -9.03 1.59
N ASN A 22 -16.95 -10.33 1.90
CA ASN A 22 -15.93 -11.22 1.38
C ASN A 22 -16.06 -11.38 -0.14
N SER A 23 -15.09 -10.86 -0.89
CA SER A 23 -14.92 -11.16 -2.31
C SER A 23 -13.52 -11.71 -2.55
N ALA A 24 -13.38 -12.53 -3.59
CA ALA A 24 -12.08 -13.06 -3.99
C ALA A 24 -11.08 -11.94 -4.31
N ASP A 25 -11.57 -10.83 -4.88
CA ASP A 25 -10.77 -9.67 -5.25
C ASP A 25 -10.13 -8.96 -4.05
N LEU A 26 -10.81 -8.99 -2.89
CA LEU A 26 -10.30 -8.35 -1.68
C LEU A 26 -9.27 -9.22 -0.92
N ASN A 27 -9.27 -10.52 -1.16
CA ASN A 27 -8.31 -11.49 -0.61
C ASN A 27 -8.01 -11.29 0.89
N LEU A 28 -9.04 -10.96 1.68
CA LEU A 28 -8.89 -10.47 3.06
C LEU A 28 -8.20 -11.47 3.99
N LYS A 29 -8.32 -12.78 3.70
CA LYS A 29 -7.61 -13.84 4.42
C LYS A 29 -6.08 -13.69 4.37
N HIS A 30 -5.57 -13.11 3.30
CA HIS A 30 -4.14 -12.91 3.06
C HIS A 30 -3.69 -11.45 3.26
N ALA A 31 -4.61 -10.54 3.57
CA ALA A 31 -4.31 -9.13 3.82
C ALA A 31 -3.87 -8.91 5.27
N ARG A 32 -2.68 -9.41 5.62
CA ARG A 32 -2.09 -9.36 6.96
C ARG A 32 -0.75 -8.61 6.95
N LEU A 33 -0.34 -8.11 8.11
CA LEU A 33 0.99 -7.54 8.27
C LEU A 33 2.04 -8.57 7.84
N GLY A 34 3.02 -8.13 7.03
CA GLY A 34 4.07 -8.99 6.49
C GLY A 34 3.76 -9.57 5.11
N SER A 35 2.54 -9.46 4.59
CA SER A 35 2.18 -9.96 3.25
C SER A 35 1.84 -8.87 2.23
N PHE A 36 1.92 -7.59 2.60
CA PHE A 36 1.62 -6.51 1.68
C PHE A 36 2.70 -6.37 0.61
N ALA A 37 2.28 -6.29 -0.64
CA ALA A 37 3.13 -5.97 -1.79
C ALA A 37 2.60 -4.69 -2.43
N LEU A 38 3.14 -3.55 -2.03
CA LEU A 38 2.85 -2.22 -2.55
C LEU A 38 3.79 -1.87 -3.71
N ILE A 39 5.01 -2.39 -3.71
CA ILE A 39 5.99 -2.11 -4.76
C ILE A 39 5.59 -2.81 -6.06
N PRO A 40 5.39 -2.06 -7.15
CA PRO A 40 5.00 -2.62 -8.43
C PRO A 40 6.14 -3.46 -9.04
N THR A 41 5.78 -4.48 -9.82
CA THR A 41 6.75 -5.28 -10.59
C THR A 41 7.52 -4.42 -11.61
N GLN A 42 8.69 -4.89 -12.08
CA GLN A 42 9.50 -4.13 -13.04
C GLN A 42 8.73 -3.75 -14.31
N LYS A 43 7.89 -4.66 -14.83
CA LYS A 43 7.05 -4.40 -16.01
C LYS A 43 6.04 -3.27 -15.73
N MET A 44 5.42 -3.27 -14.55
CA MET A 44 4.48 -2.23 -14.14
C MET A 44 5.19 -0.89 -13.93
N ARG A 45 6.41 -0.88 -13.37
CA ARG A 45 7.19 0.36 -13.15
C ARG A 45 7.42 1.15 -14.43
N GLN A 46 7.68 0.47 -15.56
CA GLN A 46 7.89 1.14 -16.84
C GLN A 46 6.62 1.85 -17.33
N LEU A 47 5.47 1.17 -17.25
CA LEU A 47 4.17 1.75 -17.62
C LEU A 47 3.81 2.91 -16.71
N LEU A 48 3.92 2.72 -15.39
CA LEU A 48 3.64 3.74 -14.38
C LEU A 48 4.53 4.96 -14.53
N ASN A 49 5.83 4.78 -14.83
CA ASN A 49 6.72 5.92 -15.05
C ASN A 49 6.28 6.74 -16.26
N ARG A 50 5.92 6.10 -17.37
CA ARG A 50 5.43 6.81 -18.56
C ARG A 50 4.17 7.62 -18.24
N ASP A 51 3.23 7.01 -17.55
CA ASP A 51 1.97 7.66 -17.20
C ASP A 51 2.20 8.79 -16.18
N TYR A 52 3.11 8.60 -15.22
CA TYR A 52 3.55 9.63 -14.27
C TYR A 52 4.14 10.86 -14.99
N GLN A 53 5.00 10.64 -15.99
CA GLN A 53 5.55 11.75 -16.78
C GLN A 53 4.47 12.47 -17.59
N ALA A 54 3.52 11.74 -18.18
CA ALA A 54 2.40 12.34 -18.91
C ALA A 54 1.49 13.19 -18.00
N MET A 55 1.35 12.80 -16.72
CA MET A 55 0.55 13.50 -15.72
C MET A 55 1.32 14.55 -14.92
N ALA A 56 2.64 14.69 -15.11
CA ALA A 56 3.48 15.59 -14.32
C ALA A 56 3.00 17.05 -14.37
N GLY A 57 2.45 17.50 -15.50
CA GLY A 57 1.88 18.84 -15.66
C GLY A 57 0.63 19.11 -14.82
N MET A 58 0.01 18.07 -14.25
CA MET A 58 -1.16 18.18 -13.36
C MET A 58 -0.78 18.23 -11.87
N ILE A 59 0.50 17.99 -11.53
CA ILE A 59 0.98 17.99 -10.15
C ILE A 59 1.28 19.44 -9.75
N PHE A 60 0.61 19.92 -8.71
CA PHE A 60 0.87 21.25 -8.16
C PHE A 60 2.21 21.29 -7.44
N GLY A 61 2.99 22.35 -7.69
CA GLY A 61 4.27 22.58 -7.04
C GLY A 61 5.43 21.83 -7.69
N GLN A 62 6.47 21.50 -6.90
CA GLN A 62 7.61 20.75 -7.41
C GLN A 62 7.23 19.29 -7.64
N VAL A 63 7.33 18.84 -8.89
CA VAL A 63 7.09 17.44 -9.24
C VAL A 63 8.24 16.58 -8.69
N PRO A 64 7.99 15.64 -7.77
CA PRO A 64 9.04 14.75 -7.28
C PRO A 64 9.46 13.79 -8.39
N LYS A 65 10.67 13.21 -8.28
CA LYS A 65 11.06 12.16 -9.22
C LYS A 65 10.22 10.92 -8.93
N PHE A 66 9.89 10.19 -9.99
CA PHE A 66 9.15 8.93 -9.85
C PHE A 66 9.89 7.92 -8.94
N SER A 67 11.22 7.92 -8.96
CA SER A 67 12.06 7.13 -8.03
C SER A 67 11.76 7.46 -6.57
N ASP A 68 11.69 8.75 -6.23
CA ASP A 68 11.53 9.20 -4.85
C ASP A 68 10.16 8.77 -4.30
N VAL A 69 9.13 8.76 -5.16
CA VAL A 69 7.81 8.22 -4.81
C VAL A 69 7.88 6.72 -4.56
N LEU A 70 8.59 5.97 -5.40
CA LEU A 70 8.76 4.53 -5.21
C LEU A 70 9.56 4.21 -3.93
N ASP A 71 10.56 5.01 -3.59
CA ASP A 71 11.35 4.83 -2.38
C ASP A 71 10.50 5.01 -1.12
N VAL A 72 9.64 6.02 -1.09
CA VAL A 72 8.68 6.23 0.02
C VAL A 72 7.66 5.08 0.11
N VAL A 73 7.19 4.57 -1.03
CA VAL A 73 6.30 3.40 -1.05
C VAL A 73 7.02 2.16 -0.54
N ALA A 74 8.31 1.99 -0.83
CA ALA A 74 9.10 0.86 -0.36
C ALA A 74 9.32 0.93 1.15
N GLU A 75 9.65 2.11 1.68
CA GLU A 75 9.76 2.35 3.11
C GLU A 75 8.43 2.08 3.82
N LEU A 76 7.32 2.50 3.23
CA LEU A 76 5.98 2.24 3.76
C LEU A 76 5.67 0.75 3.81
N GLU A 77 5.96 0.01 2.73
CA GLU A 77 5.78 -1.45 2.68
C GLU A 77 6.60 -2.14 3.78
N GLN A 78 7.88 -1.80 3.91
CA GLN A 78 8.76 -2.35 4.96
C GLN A 78 8.23 -2.03 6.36
N THR A 79 7.84 -0.78 6.61
CA THR A 79 7.31 -0.34 7.90
C THR A 79 6.06 -1.14 8.27
N ILE A 80 5.07 -1.22 7.36
CA ILE A 80 3.83 -1.96 7.61
C ILE A 80 4.12 -3.45 7.81
N ASN A 81 4.99 -4.03 6.99
CA ASN A 81 5.31 -5.46 7.06
C ASN A 81 6.19 -5.84 8.26
N SER A 82 6.91 -4.89 8.87
CA SER A 82 7.73 -5.11 10.05
C SER A 82 6.93 -5.19 11.36
N TYR A 83 5.69 -4.72 11.37
CA TYR A 83 4.84 -4.84 12.55
C TYR A 83 4.51 -6.31 12.81
N LYS A 84 5.02 -6.84 13.92
CA LYS A 84 4.56 -8.10 14.49
C LYS A 84 3.42 -7.79 15.44
N ILE A 85 2.36 -8.60 15.37
CA ILE A 85 1.34 -8.61 16.40
C ILE A 85 1.95 -9.45 17.52
N ASP A 86 2.32 -8.81 18.63
CA ASP A 86 2.64 -9.53 19.86
C ASP A 86 1.33 -10.17 20.35
N GLU A 87 1.36 -11.49 20.52
CA GLU A 87 0.21 -12.34 20.87
C GLU A 87 -0.16 -12.23 22.36
#